data_AF-A0A2H0NHA3-F1
#
_entry.id   AF-A0A2H0NHA3-F1
#
_cell.length_a   1.000
_cell.length_b   1.000
_cell.length_c   1.000
_cell.angle_alpha   90.00
_cell.angle_beta   90.00
_cell.angle_gamma   90.00
#
_symmetry.space_group_name_H-M   'P 1'
#
loop_
_entity.id
_entity.type
_entity.pdbx_description
1 polymer ?
#
loop_
_entity_poly.entity_id
_entity_poly.type
_entity_poly.pdbx_seq_one_letter_code
_entity_poly.pdbx_strand_id
1 'polypeptide(L)'
;MFLSLGGQLINFIKKRRDKMTKWLCCRCKKNQAGEYQDLSFVYLGLSVTIPKDGMTCADCAKELWIEEFEENAKEFIIISKGGKPRVNWPHYGEFFAEGRFSTQKEKLYYILVQLGILSLQPEGNWDIMADGPIGLNPRAYLSYLYFTQKKDAIVFARLRFASTLYSWEIRQIGKVLKKDDVLKRAIRSK
;
A
#
# COMPACT_ATOMS: atom_id res chain seq x y z
N MET A 1 18.82 39.58 -42.40
CA MET A 1 17.52 38.88 -42.53
C MET A 1 17.71 37.41 -42.12
N PHE A 2 17.90 37.13 -40.82
CA PHE A 2 18.13 35.75 -40.34
C PHE A 2 17.71 35.62 -38.87
N LEU A 3 16.41 35.55 -38.59
CA LEU A 3 15.87 35.14 -37.29
C LEU A 3 14.46 34.58 -37.49
N SER A 4 14.28 33.27 -37.70
CA SER A 4 13.01 32.59 -37.34
C SER A 4 13.02 31.06 -37.30
N LEU A 5 14.09 30.36 -37.72
CA LEU A 5 14.06 28.90 -37.78
C LEU A 5 14.16 28.19 -36.41
N GLY A 6 14.76 28.82 -35.40
CA GLY A 6 14.93 28.22 -34.07
C GLY A 6 13.64 28.11 -33.24
N GLY A 7 12.72 29.06 -33.39
CA GLY A 7 11.46 29.10 -32.60
C GLY A 7 10.44 28.05 -33.04
N GLN A 8 10.40 27.70 -34.32
CA GLN A 8 9.49 26.69 -34.85
C GLN A 8 9.92 25.26 -34.48
N LEU A 9 11.23 24.99 -34.44
CA LEU A 9 11.75 23.66 -34.08
C LEU A 9 11.52 23.33 -32.60
N ILE A 10 11.70 24.31 -31.70
CA ILE A 10 11.45 24.16 -30.27
C ILE A 10 9.95 23.92 -29.98
N ASN A 11 9.06 24.63 -30.68
CA ASN A 11 7.62 24.40 -30.58
C ASN A 11 7.19 23.05 -31.17
N PHE A 12 7.87 22.56 -32.21
CA PHE A 12 7.61 21.24 -32.80
C PHE A 12 8.07 20.10 -31.88
N ILE A 13 9.21 20.26 -31.20
CA ILE A 13 9.72 19.32 -30.19
C ILE A 13 8.84 19.32 -28.94
N LYS A 14 8.36 20.50 -28.49
CA LYS A 14 7.37 20.61 -27.39
C LYS A 14 6.03 19.95 -27.73
N LYS A 15 5.47 20.22 -28.93
CA LYS A 15 4.22 19.58 -29.39
C LYS A 15 4.31 18.06 -29.55
N ARG A 16 5.50 17.51 -29.85
CA ARG A 16 5.71 16.04 -29.89
C ARG A 16 5.87 15.43 -28.50
N ARG A 17 6.36 16.17 -27.51
CA ARG A 17 6.42 15.72 -26.11
C ARG A 17 5.05 15.64 -25.44
N ASP A 18 4.10 16.49 -25.84
CA ASP A 18 2.75 16.53 -25.26
C ASP A 18 1.75 15.54 -25.88
N LYS A 19 2.14 14.79 -26.91
CA LYS A 19 1.38 13.63 -27.37
C LYS A 19 1.89 12.40 -26.62
N MET A 20 1.64 12.33 -25.30
CA MET A 20 1.62 11.03 -24.61
C MET A 20 0.68 10.13 -25.41
N THR A 21 1.24 9.15 -26.08
CA THR A 21 0.50 8.17 -26.88
C THR A 21 -0.44 7.47 -25.92
N LYS A 22 -1.73 7.79 -25.96
CA LYS A 22 -2.72 7.05 -25.18
C LYS A 22 -2.88 5.67 -25.84
N TRP A 23 -2.71 4.63 -25.06
CA TRP A 23 -2.77 3.25 -25.49
C TRP A 23 -4.19 2.72 -25.37
N LEU A 24 -4.48 1.64 -26.08
CA LEU A 24 -5.75 0.94 -25.96
C LEU A 24 -5.84 0.29 -24.57
N CYS A 25 -6.86 0.66 -23.77
CA CYS A 25 -7.12 0.02 -22.50
C CYS A 25 -7.51 -1.44 -22.71
N CYS A 26 -6.85 -2.36 -22.01
CA CYS A 26 -7.11 -3.80 -22.16
C CYS A 26 -8.52 -4.20 -21.73
N ARG A 27 -9.18 -3.44 -20.83
CA ARG A 27 -10.54 -3.68 -20.32
C ARG A 27 -11.61 -3.02 -21.19
N CYS A 28 -11.66 -1.69 -21.24
CA CYS A 28 -12.73 -0.96 -21.93
C CYS A 28 -12.48 -0.71 -23.43
N LYS A 29 -11.31 -1.10 -23.96
CA LYS A 29 -10.92 -0.93 -25.37
C LYS A 29 -10.98 0.52 -25.86
N LYS A 30 -10.86 1.50 -24.96
CA LYS A 30 -10.73 2.93 -25.30
C LYS A 30 -9.25 3.35 -25.29
N ASN A 31 -8.87 4.29 -26.15
CA ASN A 31 -7.50 4.85 -26.20
C ASN A 31 -7.25 5.82 -25.03
N GLN A 32 -7.20 5.27 -23.83
CA GLN A 32 -7.12 6.00 -22.55
C GLN A 32 -6.17 5.33 -21.55
N ALA A 33 -5.57 4.18 -21.90
CA ALA A 33 -4.44 3.66 -21.13
C ALA A 33 -3.21 4.55 -21.35
N GLY A 34 -2.29 4.48 -20.42
CA GLY A 34 -1.15 5.37 -20.30
C GLY A 34 -0.24 4.87 -19.20
N GLU A 35 0.78 5.66 -18.89
CA GLU A 35 1.87 5.27 -17.97
C GLU A 35 1.38 4.79 -16.59
N TYR A 36 2.28 4.11 -15.90
CA TYR A 36 2.10 3.75 -14.51
C TYR A 36 1.96 5.02 -13.67
N GLN A 37 0.94 5.05 -12.80
CA GLN A 37 0.72 6.17 -11.89
C GLN A 37 -0.09 5.71 -10.68
N ASP A 38 0.10 6.37 -9.55
CA ASP A 38 -0.78 6.21 -8.41
C ASP A 38 -2.07 7.03 -8.62
N LEU A 39 -3.20 6.39 -8.40
CA LEU A 39 -4.52 7.00 -8.46
C LEU A 39 -5.06 7.17 -7.05
N SER A 40 -5.35 8.41 -6.68
CA SER A 40 -6.08 8.69 -5.45
C SER A 40 -7.55 9.02 -5.76
N PHE A 41 -8.48 8.42 -5.01
CA PHE A 41 -9.92 8.67 -5.15
C PHE A 41 -10.65 8.38 -3.84
N VAL A 42 -11.92 8.78 -3.76
CA VAL A 42 -12.78 8.54 -2.60
C VAL A 42 -13.83 7.49 -2.95
N TYR A 43 -13.97 6.47 -2.10
CA TYR A 43 -15.00 5.44 -2.24
C TYR A 43 -15.64 5.15 -0.88
N LEU A 44 -16.97 5.26 -0.78
CA LEU A 44 -17.73 5.12 0.49
C LEU A 44 -17.17 6.01 1.63
N GLY A 45 -16.58 7.15 1.30
CA GLY A 45 -15.94 8.05 2.27
C GLY A 45 -14.51 7.66 2.67
N LEU A 46 -13.96 6.57 2.13
CA LEU A 46 -12.56 6.17 2.29
C LEU A 46 -11.68 6.89 1.28
N SER A 47 -10.54 7.42 1.74
CA SER A 47 -9.48 7.88 0.84
C SER A 47 -8.61 6.69 0.45
N VAL A 48 -8.52 6.41 -0.85
CA VAL A 48 -7.85 5.24 -1.40
C VAL A 48 -6.74 5.70 -2.33
N THR A 49 -5.58 5.05 -2.26
CA THR A 49 -4.53 5.19 -3.28
C THR A 49 -4.17 3.83 -3.86
N ILE A 50 -4.31 3.69 -5.17
CA ILE A 50 -4.02 2.44 -5.89
C ILE A 50 -2.97 2.68 -6.97
N PRO A 51 -2.07 1.73 -7.22
CA PRO A 51 -1.21 1.78 -8.39
C PRO A 51 -2.01 1.38 -9.64
N LYS A 52 -1.93 2.19 -10.69
CA LYS A 52 -2.45 1.86 -12.03
C LYS A 52 -1.30 1.38 -12.91
N ASP A 53 -1.47 0.23 -13.56
CA ASP A 53 -0.50 -0.29 -14.52
C ASP A 53 -0.51 0.48 -15.86
N GLY A 54 0.35 0.10 -16.82
CA GLY A 54 0.38 0.71 -18.15
C GLY A 54 -0.77 0.33 -19.09
N MET A 55 -1.53 -0.72 -18.74
CA MET A 55 -2.45 -1.42 -19.66
C MET A 55 -3.91 -1.03 -19.45
N THR A 56 -4.26 -0.54 -18.26
CA THR A 56 -5.60 -0.09 -17.88
C THR A 56 -5.71 1.42 -17.87
N CYS A 57 -6.90 1.94 -18.22
CA CYS A 57 -7.22 3.34 -17.99
C CYS A 57 -7.60 3.57 -16.52
N ALA A 58 -7.56 4.84 -16.09
CA ALA A 58 -7.79 5.18 -14.68
C ALA A 58 -9.17 4.77 -14.18
N ASP A 59 -10.21 4.89 -15.00
CA ASP A 59 -11.58 4.53 -14.61
C ASP A 59 -11.72 3.02 -14.42
N CYS A 60 -11.20 2.23 -15.36
CA CYS A 60 -11.21 0.77 -15.24
C CYS A 60 -10.39 0.26 -14.05
N ALA A 61 -9.28 0.92 -13.72
CA ALA A 61 -8.48 0.55 -12.55
C ALA A 61 -9.23 0.85 -11.23
N LYS A 62 -9.96 1.96 -11.15
CA LYS A 62 -10.84 2.27 -10.01
C LYS A 62 -11.98 1.26 -9.90
N GLU A 63 -12.63 0.93 -11.03
CA GLU A 63 -13.68 -0.09 -11.08
C GLU A 63 -13.17 -1.46 -10.62
N LEU A 64 -12.00 -1.90 -11.10
CA LEU A 64 -11.37 -3.15 -10.66
C LEU A 64 -11.15 -3.16 -9.15
N TRP A 65 -10.60 -2.07 -8.60
CA TRP A 65 -10.38 -1.98 -7.17
C TRP A 65 -11.69 -2.00 -6.38
N ILE A 66 -12.73 -1.33 -6.86
CA ILE A 66 -14.06 -1.33 -6.23
C ILE A 66 -14.64 -2.74 -6.21
N GLU A 67 -14.57 -3.46 -7.33
CA GLU A 67 -14.99 -4.87 -7.43
C GLU A 67 -14.23 -5.72 -6.41
N GLU A 68 -12.90 -5.60 -6.35
CA GLU A 68 -12.08 -6.35 -5.39
C GLU A 68 -12.40 -5.98 -3.94
N PHE A 69 -12.63 -4.69 -3.65
CA PHE A 69 -13.02 -4.21 -2.32
C PHE A 69 -14.34 -4.81 -1.87
N GLU A 70 -15.36 -4.74 -2.74
CA GLU A 70 -16.70 -5.26 -2.46
C GLU A 70 -16.68 -6.77 -2.21
N GLU A 71 -15.91 -7.52 -3.01
CA GLU A 71 -15.81 -8.98 -2.91
C GLU A 71 -14.95 -9.47 -1.73
N ASN A 72 -13.87 -8.75 -1.38
CA ASN A 72 -12.82 -9.30 -0.52
C ASN A 72 -12.59 -8.52 0.78
N ALA A 73 -13.03 -7.27 0.88
CA ALA A 73 -12.68 -6.40 2.01
C ALA A 73 -13.87 -5.75 2.72
N LYS A 74 -14.98 -5.50 2.02
CA LYS A 74 -16.09 -4.68 2.54
C LYS A 74 -16.60 -5.13 3.91
N GLU A 75 -16.77 -6.43 4.12
CA GLU A 75 -17.24 -6.98 5.40
C GLU A 75 -16.23 -6.78 6.56
N PHE A 76 -14.96 -6.60 6.24
CA PHE A 76 -13.89 -6.39 7.22
C PHE A 76 -13.64 -4.91 7.51
N ILE A 77 -14.22 -3.96 6.76
CA ILE A 77 -13.90 -2.54 6.90
C ILE A 77 -15.06 -1.78 7.54
N ILE A 78 -14.79 -1.20 8.70
CA ILE A 78 -15.68 -0.29 9.41
C ILE A 78 -15.30 1.15 9.02
N ILE A 79 -16.24 1.84 8.38
CA ILE A 79 -16.07 3.24 7.96
C ILE A 79 -16.58 4.15 9.08
N SER A 80 -15.65 4.78 9.80
CA SER A 80 -15.99 5.71 10.88
C SER A 80 -16.32 7.12 10.34
N LYS A 81 -17.10 7.90 11.11
CA LYS A 81 -17.33 9.34 10.81
C LYS A 81 -15.97 10.03 10.68
N GLY A 82 -15.65 10.53 9.49
CA GLY A 82 -14.35 11.13 9.15
C GLY A 82 -13.49 10.34 8.17
N GLY A 83 -14.00 9.24 7.58
CA GLY A 83 -13.37 8.58 6.43
C GLY A 83 -12.11 7.78 6.74
N LYS A 84 -11.76 7.63 8.03
CA LYS A 84 -10.65 6.77 8.47
C LYS A 84 -11.14 5.31 8.56
N PRO A 85 -10.60 4.39 7.74
CA PRO A 85 -10.97 3.00 7.79
C PRO A 85 -10.48 2.37 9.11
N ARG A 86 -11.25 1.41 9.62
CA ARG A 86 -10.85 0.51 10.69
C ARG A 86 -11.15 -0.91 10.26
N VAL A 87 -10.37 -1.88 10.71
CA VAL A 87 -10.65 -3.29 10.43
C VAL A 87 -11.50 -3.87 11.55
N ASN A 88 -12.53 -4.62 11.18
CA ASN A 88 -13.25 -5.52 12.06
C ASN A 88 -12.40 -6.77 12.29
N TRP A 89 -11.37 -6.62 13.14
CA TRP A 89 -10.44 -7.71 13.44
C TRP A 89 -11.10 -8.98 14.03
N PRO A 90 -12.15 -8.90 14.87
CA PRO A 90 -12.91 -10.07 15.29
C PRO A 90 -13.47 -10.88 14.10
N HIS A 91 -14.16 -10.23 13.17
CA HIS A 91 -14.67 -10.88 11.94
C HIS A 91 -13.54 -11.48 11.09
N TYR A 92 -12.41 -10.77 10.99
CA TYR A 92 -11.21 -11.30 10.35
C TYR A 92 -10.69 -12.58 11.04
N GLY A 93 -10.74 -12.64 12.37
CA GLY A 93 -10.33 -13.82 13.14
C GLY A 93 -11.20 -15.04 12.84
N GLU A 94 -12.52 -14.85 12.77
CA GLU A 94 -13.49 -15.88 12.39
C GLU A 94 -13.23 -16.38 10.96
N PHE A 95 -13.10 -15.46 10.01
CA PHE A 95 -12.78 -15.76 8.61
C PHE A 95 -11.49 -16.59 8.46
N PHE A 96 -10.46 -16.28 9.25
CA PHE A 96 -9.19 -17.01 9.22
C PHE A 96 -9.31 -18.41 9.85
N ALA A 97 -10.08 -18.56 10.94
CA ALA A 97 -10.29 -19.84 11.61
C ALA A 97 -11.03 -20.86 10.73
N GLU A 98 -11.89 -20.39 9.83
CA GLU A 98 -12.62 -21.22 8.87
C GLU A 98 -11.76 -21.79 7.73
N GLY A 99 -10.45 -21.49 7.69
CA GLY A 99 -9.54 -22.05 6.69
C GLY A 99 -9.78 -21.56 5.26
N ARG A 100 -10.50 -20.45 5.09
CA ARG A 100 -10.83 -19.89 3.76
C ARG A 100 -9.57 -19.46 2.99
N PHE A 101 -9.64 -19.65 1.68
CA PHE A 101 -8.53 -19.71 0.71
C PHE A 101 -7.46 -18.60 0.81
N SER A 102 -6.20 -18.96 0.49
CA SER A 102 -5.05 -18.04 0.49
C SER A 102 -5.23 -16.81 -0.40
N THR A 103 -5.92 -16.95 -1.53
CA THR A 103 -6.10 -15.86 -2.52
C THR A 103 -6.95 -14.71 -1.98
N GLN A 104 -8.06 -15.00 -1.29
CA GLN A 104 -8.92 -13.95 -0.72
C GLN A 104 -8.19 -13.19 0.39
N LYS A 105 -7.40 -13.89 1.21
CA LYS A 105 -6.52 -13.30 2.23
C LYS A 105 -5.48 -12.36 1.61
N GLU A 106 -4.85 -12.76 0.50
CA GLU A 106 -3.88 -11.91 -0.21
C GLU A 106 -4.52 -10.64 -0.76
N LYS A 107 -5.68 -10.76 -1.41
CA LYS A 107 -6.45 -9.60 -1.90
C LYS A 107 -6.84 -8.65 -0.76
N LEU A 108 -7.33 -9.19 0.36
CA LEU A 108 -7.65 -8.40 1.54
C LEU A 108 -6.43 -7.60 2.02
N TYR A 109 -5.26 -8.24 2.17
CA TYR A 109 -4.05 -7.55 2.60
C TYR A 109 -3.61 -6.44 1.63
N TYR A 110 -3.74 -6.66 0.32
CA TYR A 110 -3.45 -5.63 -0.67
C TYR A 110 -4.36 -4.41 -0.50
N ILE A 111 -5.65 -4.65 -0.28
CA ILE A 111 -6.63 -3.59 0.02
C ILE A 111 -6.28 -2.88 1.34
N LEU A 112 -5.89 -3.61 2.40
CA LEU A 112 -5.46 -2.99 3.66
C LEU A 112 -4.23 -2.08 3.49
N VAL A 113 -3.33 -2.40 2.55
CA VAL A 113 -2.20 -1.52 2.20
C VAL A 113 -2.68 -0.26 1.48
N GLN A 114 -3.58 -0.40 0.50
CA GLN A 114 -4.13 0.74 -0.27
C GLN A 114 -5.02 1.67 0.59
N LEU A 115 -5.58 1.15 1.67
CA LEU A 115 -6.30 1.89 2.70
C LEU A 115 -5.38 2.49 3.80
N GLY A 116 -4.07 2.24 3.74
CA GLY A 116 -3.11 2.75 4.72
C GLY A 116 -3.23 2.13 6.11
N ILE A 117 -3.84 0.96 6.24
CA ILE A 117 -3.93 0.20 7.50
C ILE A 117 -2.67 -0.65 7.69
N LEU A 118 -2.21 -1.25 6.59
CA LEU A 118 -0.92 -1.93 6.51
C LEU A 118 0.04 -1.15 5.61
N SER A 119 1.32 -1.45 5.73
CA SER A 119 2.38 -0.82 4.95
C SER A 119 3.44 -1.84 4.55
N LEU A 120 3.98 -1.71 3.34
CA LEU A 120 5.20 -2.42 2.94
C LEU A 120 6.47 -1.78 3.51
N GLN A 121 6.38 -0.55 4.03
CA GLN A 121 7.50 0.15 4.62
C GLN A 121 7.61 -0.18 6.12
N PRO A 122 8.75 -0.74 6.58
CA PRO A 122 8.93 -1.04 8.00
C PRO A 122 9.03 0.23 8.85
N GLU A 123 9.84 1.20 8.41
CA GLU A 123 10.18 2.38 9.20
C GLU A 123 8.94 3.20 9.60
N GLY A 124 8.86 3.55 10.89
CA GLY A 124 7.73 4.26 11.51
C GLY A 124 6.52 3.39 11.84
N ASN A 125 6.45 2.15 11.32
CA ASN A 125 5.32 1.25 11.49
C ASN A 125 5.57 0.19 12.57
N TRP A 126 4.53 -0.59 12.89
CA TRP A 126 4.52 -1.54 13.99
C TRP A 126 4.72 -2.97 13.52
N ASP A 127 5.54 -3.69 14.27
CA ASP A 127 5.98 -5.05 14.01
C ASP A 127 5.64 -5.96 15.19
N ILE A 128 5.34 -7.22 14.88
CA ILE A 128 5.04 -8.30 15.83
C ILE A 128 6.12 -9.36 15.63
N MET A 129 6.90 -9.61 16.68
CA MET A 129 8.01 -10.56 16.63
C MET A 129 7.90 -11.58 17.73
N ALA A 130 8.23 -12.84 17.44
CA ALA A 130 8.47 -13.83 18.48
C ALA A 130 9.91 -13.71 19.02
N ASP A 131 10.22 -14.43 20.09
CA ASP A 131 11.60 -14.63 20.53
C ASP A 131 12.47 -15.19 19.38
N GLY A 132 13.50 -14.44 18.97
CA GLY A 132 14.35 -14.75 17.82
C GLY A 132 13.96 -14.00 16.52
N PRO A 133 14.56 -14.32 15.37
CA PRO A 133 14.33 -13.60 14.10
C PRO A 133 13.05 -14.07 13.38
N ILE A 134 11.95 -14.32 14.10
CA ILE A 134 10.69 -14.82 13.53
C ILE A 134 9.66 -13.68 13.53
N GLY A 135 9.44 -13.08 12.35
CA GLY A 135 8.38 -12.09 12.18
C GLY A 135 7.01 -12.74 12.10
N LEU A 136 6.06 -12.21 12.85
CA LEU A 136 4.68 -12.72 12.99
C LEU A 136 3.65 -11.86 12.24
N ASN A 137 4.11 -10.81 11.56
CA ASN A 137 3.29 -9.91 10.79
C ASN A 137 2.54 -10.60 9.64
N PRO A 138 1.40 -10.02 9.19
CA PRO A 138 0.77 -10.42 7.94
C PRO A 138 1.77 -10.44 6.79
N ARG A 139 1.60 -11.39 5.87
CA ARG A 139 2.43 -11.51 4.68
C ARG A 139 1.57 -11.45 3.43
N ALA A 140 1.96 -10.60 2.49
CA ALA A 140 1.52 -10.67 1.10
C ALA A 140 2.67 -11.25 0.27
N TYR A 141 2.47 -12.43 -0.31
CA TYR A 141 3.53 -13.23 -0.91
C TYR A 141 4.73 -13.42 0.04
N LEU A 142 5.92 -12.98 -0.37
CA LEU A 142 7.16 -13.11 0.41
C LEU A 142 7.45 -11.89 1.31
N SER A 143 6.61 -10.85 1.27
CA SER A 143 6.86 -9.59 1.99
C SER A 143 6.04 -9.49 3.27
N TYR A 144 6.69 -9.10 4.36
CA TYR A 144 6.02 -8.70 5.59
C TYR A 144 5.30 -7.36 5.42
N LEU A 145 4.12 -7.27 6.01
CA LEU A 145 3.33 -6.06 6.08
C LEU A 145 3.34 -5.54 7.51
N TYR A 146 3.56 -4.24 7.68
CA TYR A 146 3.66 -3.58 8.98
C TYR A 146 2.38 -2.82 9.28
N PHE A 147 1.97 -2.78 10.54
CA PHE A 147 0.76 -2.06 10.93
C PHE A 147 1.06 -0.56 11.04
N THR A 148 0.23 0.28 10.43
CA THR A 148 0.39 1.74 10.55
C THR A 148 -0.03 2.27 11.92
N GLN A 149 -0.82 1.50 12.67
CA GLN A 149 -1.30 1.85 14.01
C GLN A 149 -1.03 0.72 15.02
N LYS A 150 -0.49 1.09 16.20
CA LYS A 150 -0.21 0.16 17.30
C LYS A 150 -1.41 -0.69 17.70
N LYS A 151 -2.60 -0.05 17.78
CA LYS A 151 -3.83 -0.70 18.25
C LYS A 151 -4.19 -1.90 17.37
N ASP A 152 -3.99 -1.79 16.06
CA ASP A 152 -4.33 -2.83 15.09
C ASP A 152 -3.36 -4.01 15.22
N ALA A 153 -2.06 -3.73 15.41
CA ALA A 153 -1.07 -4.75 15.75
C ALA A 153 -1.42 -5.51 17.03
N ILE A 154 -1.85 -4.80 18.09
CA ILE A 154 -2.25 -5.42 19.37
C ILE A 154 -3.43 -6.36 19.18
N VAL A 155 -4.48 -5.91 18.50
CA VAL A 155 -5.69 -6.72 18.31
C VAL A 155 -5.37 -7.93 17.44
N PHE A 156 -4.62 -7.75 16.35
CA PHE A 156 -4.18 -8.86 15.51
C PHE A 156 -3.33 -9.88 16.29
N ALA A 157 -2.34 -9.41 17.06
CA ALA A 157 -1.48 -10.30 17.84
C ALA A 157 -2.27 -11.13 18.86
N ARG A 158 -3.23 -10.50 19.56
CA ARG A 158 -4.12 -11.21 20.49
C ARG A 158 -4.94 -12.29 19.80
N LEU A 159 -5.52 -11.98 18.64
CA LEU A 159 -6.33 -12.94 17.90
C LEU A 159 -5.51 -14.13 17.37
N ARG A 160 -4.26 -13.89 16.98
CA ARG A 160 -3.44 -14.89 16.29
C ARG A 160 -2.49 -15.66 17.21
N PHE A 161 -2.04 -15.05 18.29
CA PHE A 161 -0.91 -15.53 19.09
C PHE A 161 -1.17 -15.50 20.61
N ALA A 162 -2.39 -15.26 21.08
CA ALA A 162 -2.65 -15.29 22.53
C ALA A 162 -2.39 -16.67 23.16
N SER A 163 -2.62 -17.75 22.41
CA SER A 163 -2.48 -19.13 22.90
C SER A 163 -1.16 -19.81 22.49
N THR A 164 -0.18 -19.05 22.00
CA THR A 164 1.12 -19.62 21.59
C THR A 164 2.04 -19.85 22.78
N LEU A 165 2.91 -20.85 22.68
CA LEU A 165 3.88 -21.20 23.73
C LEU A 165 5.13 -20.29 23.75
N TYR A 166 5.41 -19.62 22.64
CA TYR A 166 6.53 -18.68 22.53
C TYR A 166 6.11 -17.26 22.94
N SER A 167 7.05 -16.50 23.51
CA SER A 167 6.86 -15.08 23.78
C SER A 167 6.88 -14.28 22.48
N TRP A 168 6.16 -13.16 22.47
CA TRP A 168 6.17 -12.21 21.38
C TRP A 168 6.05 -10.78 21.89
N GLU A 169 6.59 -9.83 21.12
CA GLU A 169 6.56 -8.41 21.41
C GLU A 169 5.99 -7.60 20.25
N ILE A 170 5.45 -6.42 20.57
CA ILE A 170 5.03 -5.42 19.58
C ILE A 170 5.94 -4.21 19.71
N ARG A 171 6.66 -3.89 18.63
CA ARG A 171 7.62 -2.79 18.60
C ARG A 171 7.38 -1.87 17.42
N GLN A 172 7.77 -0.61 17.56
CA GLN A 172 7.80 0.33 16.43
C GLN A 172 9.18 0.25 15.78
N ILE A 173 9.21 0.05 14.47
CA ILE A 173 10.48 0.04 13.72
C ILE A 173 10.89 1.49 13.46
N GLY A 174 12.14 1.82 13.73
CA GLY A 174 12.69 3.18 13.60
C GLY A 174 13.90 3.25 12.68
N LYS A 175 14.42 4.47 12.55
CA LYS A 175 15.59 4.80 11.73
C LYS A 175 16.84 4.09 12.26
N VAL A 176 17.37 3.15 11.49
CA VAL A 176 18.70 2.58 11.72
C VAL A 176 19.74 3.65 11.41
N LEU A 177 20.53 4.04 12.42
CA LEU A 177 21.69 4.91 12.19
C LEU A 177 22.77 4.10 11.50
N LYS A 178 23.23 4.54 10.33
CA LYS A 178 24.41 3.93 9.68
C LYS A 178 25.63 4.18 10.57
N LYS A 179 26.51 3.18 10.69
CA LYS A 179 27.76 3.27 11.48
C LYS A 179 28.50 4.60 11.24
N ASP A 180 28.60 5.03 9.99
CA ASP A 180 29.29 6.27 9.62
C ASP A 180 28.59 7.53 10.14
N ASP A 181 27.26 7.53 10.28
CA ASP A 181 26.50 8.65 10.82
C ASP A 181 26.60 8.72 12.35
N VAL A 182 26.82 7.57 13.01
CA VAL A 182 27.11 7.47 14.45
C VAL A 182 28.54 7.94 14.75
N LEU A 183 29.51 7.47 13.97
CA LEU A 183 30.94 7.75 14.19
C LEU A 183 31.33 9.20 13.86
N LYS A 184 30.59 9.90 12.98
CA LYS A 184 30.85 11.32 12.66
C LYS A 184 30.63 12.30 13.83
N ARG A 185 29.89 11.92 14.88
CA ARG A 185 29.61 12.81 16.04
C ARG A 185 30.68 12.79 17.13
N ALA A 186 31.62 11.83 17.13
CA ALA A 186 32.63 11.70 18.18
C ALA A 186 33.89 12.59 17.97
N ILE A 187 34.00 13.30 16.84
CA ILE A 187 35.18 14.11 16.49
C ILE A 187 34.82 15.61 16.50
N ARG A 188 34.29 16.12 17.61
CA ARG A 188 34.31 17.56 17.95
C ARG A 188 34.37 17.75 19.46
N SER A 189 35.54 17.47 20.02
CA SER A 189 36.01 18.06 21.27
C SER A 189 37.45 18.50 21.00
N LYS A 190 37.58 19.78 20.62
CA LYS A 190 38.83 20.55 20.78
C LYS A 190 38.86 21.06 22.21
#